data_AF-A0A1I1PXT9-F1
#
_entry.id   AF-A0A1I1PXT9-F1
#
_cell.length_a   1.000
_cell.length_b   1.000
_cell.length_c   1.000
_cell.angle_alpha   90.00
_cell.angle_beta   90.00
_cell.angle_gamma   90.00
#
_symmetry.space_group_name_H-M   'P 1'
#
loop_
_entity.id
_entity.type
_entity.pdbx_description
1 polymer ?
#
loop_
_entity_poly.entity_id
_entity_poly.type
_entity_poly.pdbx_seq_one_letter_code
_entity_poly.pdbx_strand_id
1 'polypeptide(L)'
;MEQGSTDDAAHGPDRTIKVGAAVIGGLALLVLLTQGVGQALGVLGLAALVVGGAAAVRGRSRRLGIGSRRVAGGVVAAGLAVMTVGSAMTPSVPTDTAAADAAQTSAARTTSAPTSRSTSAPAERPFVAAPTTTTAPSPVLPPAPVLAMTCPSGGTNASPVYGQQISATGPFSVTITYGDGDSYTDDDQSLAAIFSHTYASPGSYLVRAVLTDVAGQTAAAECTYAWTAPAPRPAPAPAPASAPAPAVGGGSSSGSSSVYYQNCDAVRAAGAAPIYAGDPGFQAKFDRDGDGVGCEN
;
A
#
# COMPACT_ATOMS: atom_id res chain seq x y z
N MET A 1 35.63 20.57 -37.45
CA MET A 1 36.21 19.29 -37.01
C MET A 1 35.97 19.22 -35.50
N GLU A 2 34.74 19.02 -35.02
CA GLU A 2 33.79 17.92 -35.24
C GLU A 2 34.28 16.58 -34.66
N GLN A 3 33.35 15.89 -33.97
CA GLN A 3 33.40 14.62 -33.22
C GLN A 3 33.58 14.82 -31.69
N GLY A 4 32.61 14.59 -30.80
CA GLY A 4 31.36 13.83 -30.90
C GLY A 4 31.58 12.38 -30.45
N SER A 5 31.23 12.04 -29.20
CA SER A 5 30.94 10.66 -28.80
C SER A 5 30.06 10.66 -27.55
N THR A 6 28.76 10.61 -27.81
CA THR A 6 27.69 10.16 -26.94
C THR A 6 27.65 8.64 -26.97
N ASP A 7 27.87 8.00 -25.83
CA ASP A 7 27.45 6.61 -25.58
C ASP A 7 26.33 6.62 -24.53
N ASP A 8 25.12 6.91 -25.01
CA ASP A 8 23.87 6.77 -24.28
C ASP A 8 23.28 5.41 -24.64
N ALA A 9 23.30 4.50 -23.66
CA ALA A 9 22.90 3.11 -23.81
C ALA A 9 21.40 3.00 -24.14
N ALA A 10 21.13 2.50 -25.35
CA ALA A 10 19.81 2.17 -25.86
C ALA A 10 19.10 1.10 -25.02
N HIS A 11 18.21 1.50 -24.10
CA HIS A 11 17.13 0.66 -23.58
C HIS A 11 15.85 0.96 -24.35
N GLY A 12 15.52 0.08 -25.31
CA GLY A 12 14.36 0.22 -26.20
C GLY A 12 13.01 0.23 -25.46
N PRO A 13 12.07 1.14 -25.81
CA PRO A 13 10.79 1.33 -25.12
C PRO A 13 9.71 0.25 -25.37
N ASP A 14 10.03 -0.84 -26.08
CA ASP A 14 9.02 -1.78 -26.59
C ASP A 14 8.72 -2.96 -25.64
N ARG A 15 9.61 -3.26 -24.68
CA ARG A 15 9.41 -4.37 -23.71
C ARG A 15 8.49 -3.99 -22.55
N THR A 16 8.53 -2.75 -22.07
CA THR A 16 7.74 -2.30 -20.90
C THR A 16 6.26 -2.20 -21.20
N ILE A 17 5.89 -1.84 -22.43
CA ILE A 17 4.48 -1.73 -22.86
C ILE A 17 3.82 -3.11 -22.98
N LYS A 18 4.55 -4.09 -23.54
CA LYS A 18 4.07 -5.48 -23.68
C LYS A 18 3.91 -6.18 -22.32
N VAL A 19 4.82 -5.91 -21.38
CA VAL A 19 4.72 -6.43 -20.00
C VAL A 19 3.55 -5.78 -19.26
N GLY A 20 3.30 -4.49 -19.43
CA GLY A 20 2.17 -3.80 -18.81
C GLY A 20 0.80 -4.33 -19.24
N ALA A 21 0.62 -4.60 -20.53
CA ALA A 21 -0.64 -5.15 -21.05
C ALA A 21 -0.93 -6.58 -20.54
N ALA A 22 0.10 -7.42 -20.42
CA ALA A 22 -0.03 -8.78 -19.91
C ALA A 22 -0.38 -8.82 -18.41
N VAL A 23 0.21 -7.93 -17.60
CA VAL A 23 -0.08 -7.83 -16.16
C VAL A 23 -1.51 -7.35 -15.92
N ILE A 24 -1.99 -6.36 -16.68
CA ILE A 24 -3.37 -5.85 -16.55
C ILE A 24 -4.38 -6.91 -16.99
N GLY A 25 -4.11 -7.62 -18.09
CA GLY A 25 -4.96 -8.72 -18.55
C GLY A 25 -5.02 -9.88 -17.53
N GLY A 26 -3.89 -10.24 -16.93
CA GLY A 26 -3.82 -11.24 -15.87
C GLY A 26 -4.59 -10.83 -14.60
N LEU A 27 -4.47 -9.58 -14.18
CA LEU A 27 -5.19 -9.06 -13.01
C LEU A 27 -6.71 -9.02 -13.25
N ALA A 28 -7.14 -8.61 -14.44
CA ALA A 28 -8.56 -8.59 -14.81
C ALA A 28 -9.16 -10.00 -14.90
N LEU A 29 -8.43 -10.97 -15.45
CA LEU A 29 -8.86 -12.37 -15.50
C LEU A 29 -8.93 -12.99 -14.10
N LEU A 30 -7.98 -12.67 -13.22
CA LEU A 30 -8.01 -13.14 -11.83
C LEU A 30 -9.23 -12.60 -11.07
N VAL A 31 -9.56 -11.31 -11.24
CA VAL A 31 -10.74 -10.68 -10.60
C VAL A 31 -12.05 -11.24 -11.16
N LEU A 32 -12.12 -11.55 -12.46
CA LEU A 32 -13.26 -12.25 -13.08
C LEU A 32 -13.55 -13.60 -12.41
N LEU A 33 -12.50 -14.35 -12.08
CA LEU A 33 -12.62 -15.68 -11.49
C LEU A 33 -13.04 -15.66 -10.01
N THR A 34 -12.79 -14.56 -9.29
CA THR A 34 -13.03 -14.51 -7.84
C THR A 34 -14.22 -13.64 -7.41
N GLN A 35 -14.59 -12.61 -8.17
CA GLN A 35 -15.49 -11.53 -7.67
C GLN A 35 -16.63 -11.15 -8.63
N GLY A 36 -16.81 -11.89 -9.73
CA GLY A 36 -17.91 -11.67 -10.68
C GLY A 36 -17.66 -10.56 -11.70
N VAL A 37 -18.43 -10.60 -12.78
CA VAL A 37 -18.21 -9.81 -14.01
C VAL A 37 -18.32 -8.28 -13.76
N GLY A 38 -19.08 -7.86 -12.74
CA GLY A 38 -19.24 -6.45 -12.41
C GLY A 38 -17.96 -5.75 -11.96
N GLN A 39 -17.15 -6.42 -11.12
CA GLN A 39 -15.89 -5.83 -10.62
C GLN A 39 -14.80 -5.84 -11.69
N ALA A 40 -14.81 -6.83 -12.58
CA ALA A 40 -13.88 -6.92 -13.69
C ALA A 40 -14.02 -5.75 -14.69
N LEU A 41 -15.25 -5.35 -14.99
CA LEU A 41 -15.51 -4.19 -15.84
C LEU A 41 -15.09 -2.88 -15.16
N GLY A 42 -15.23 -2.79 -13.83
CA GLY A 42 -14.74 -1.65 -13.05
C GLY A 42 -13.21 -1.50 -13.13
N VAL A 43 -12.46 -2.59 -12.94
CA VAL A 43 -10.99 -2.58 -13.02
C VAL A 43 -10.50 -2.24 -14.43
N LEU A 44 -11.14 -2.79 -15.47
CA LEU A 44 -10.83 -2.47 -16.87
C LEU A 44 -11.10 -0.99 -17.20
N GLY A 45 -12.20 -0.43 -16.68
CA GLY A 45 -12.54 0.99 -16.84
C GLY A 45 -11.51 1.91 -16.17
N LEU A 46 -11.10 1.60 -14.94
CA LEU A 46 -10.13 2.39 -14.20
C LEU A 46 -8.73 2.31 -14.84
N ALA A 47 -8.34 1.12 -15.31
CA ALA A 47 -7.10 0.95 -16.07
C ALA A 47 -7.10 1.75 -17.38
N ALA A 48 -8.20 1.74 -18.14
CA ALA A 48 -8.33 2.54 -19.36
C ALA A 48 -8.27 4.04 -19.07
N LEU A 49 -8.84 4.51 -17.96
CA LEU A 49 -8.82 5.90 -17.55
C LEU A 49 -7.40 6.35 -17.15
N VAL A 50 -6.66 5.52 -16.42
CA VAL A 50 -5.25 5.80 -16.06
C VAL A 50 -4.35 5.83 -17.28
N VAL A 51 -4.51 4.89 -18.23
CA VAL A 51 -3.74 4.88 -19.48
C VAL A 51 -4.09 6.08 -20.36
N GLY A 52 -5.37 6.41 -20.51
CA GLY A 52 -5.85 7.57 -21.26
C GLY A 52 -5.38 8.89 -20.66
N GLY A 53 -5.43 9.02 -19.32
CA GLY A 53 -4.92 10.17 -18.59
C GLY A 53 -3.40 10.33 -18.75
N ALA A 54 -2.63 9.24 -18.64
CA ALA A 54 -1.19 9.27 -18.85
C ALA A 54 -0.80 9.64 -20.29
N ALA A 55 -1.60 9.24 -21.30
CA ALA A 55 -1.41 9.63 -22.69
C ALA A 55 -1.73 11.12 -22.94
N ALA A 56 -2.75 11.66 -22.26
CA ALA A 56 -3.12 13.07 -22.34
C ALA A 56 -2.08 13.99 -21.68
N VAL A 57 -1.55 13.60 -20.51
CA VAL A 57 -0.55 14.39 -19.76
C VAL A 57 0.82 14.37 -20.45
N ARG A 58 1.23 13.26 -21.08
CA ARG A 58 2.53 13.17 -21.76
C ARG A 58 2.61 13.91 -23.11
N GLY A 59 1.60 14.66 -23.50
CA GLY A 59 1.70 15.69 -24.55
C GLY A 59 2.28 15.22 -25.89
N ARG A 60 2.10 13.95 -26.26
CA ARG A 60 2.66 13.37 -27.49
C ARG A 60 1.59 13.03 -28.54
N SER A 61 0.47 13.75 -28.51
CA SER A 61 -0.65 13.61 -29.45
C SER A 61 -0.37 14.20 -30.86
N ARG A 62 0.89 14.51 -31.19
CA ARG A 62 1.29 15.04 -32.52
C ARG A 62 1.87 14.01 -33.48
N ARG A 63 1.94 12.71 -33.13
CA ARG A 63 2.43 11.65 -34.04
C ARG A 63 1.45 10.49 -34.28
N LEU A 64 0.16 10.71 -34.12
CA LEU A 64 -0.90 9.79 -34.58
C LEU A 64 -1.94 10.66 -35.27
N GLY A 65 -1.85 10.82 -36.58
CA GLY A 65 -2.62 11.76 -37.41
C GLY A 65 -4.13 11.62 -37.30
N ILE A 66 -4.69 12.05 -36.18
CA ILE A 66 -6.12 12.12 -35.90
C ILE A 66 -6.46 13.60 -35.89
N GLY A 67 -6.99 14.05 -37.02
CA GLY A 67 -7.42 15.41 -37.25
C GLY A 67 -8.59 15.79 -36.34
N SER A 68 -8.33 16.74 -35.46
CA SER A 68 -9.29 17.56 -34.70
C SER A 68 -9.72 17.07 -33.31
N ARG A 69 -9.67 18.03 -32.37
CA ARG A 69 -10.07 17.96 -30.96
C ARG A 69 -11.55 17.59 -30.75
N ARG A 70 -12.37 17.55 -31.81
CA ARG A 70 -13.80 17.25 -31.75
C ARG A 70 -14.07 15.76 -31.61
N VAL A 71 -13.22 14.89 -32.17
CA VAL A 71 -13.36 13.43 -32.06
C VAL A 71 -12.97 12.95 -30.66
N ALA A 72 -11.91 13.52 -30.08
CA ALA A 72 -11.52 13.24 -28.70
C ALA A 72 -12.57 13.67 -27.66
N GLY A 73 -13.24 14.81 -27.89
CA GLY A 73 -14.39 15.24 -27.07
C GLY A 73 -15.59 14.30 -27.18
N GLY A 74 -15.83 13.72 -28.36
CA GLY A 74 -16.90 12.74 -28.58
C GLY A 74 -16.74 11.45 -27.78
N VAL A 75 -15.51 10.95 -27.62
CA VAL A 75 -15.23 9.70 -26.87
C VAL A 75 -15.39 9.90 -25.36
N VAL A 76 -15.06 11.08 -24.84
CA VAL A 76 -15.26 11.41 -23.41
C VAL A 76 -16.75 11.59 -23.08
N ALA A 77 -17.52 12.23 -23.97
CA ALA A 77 -18.96 12.39 -23.79
C ALA A 77 -19.73 11.06 -23.91
N ALA A 78 -19.33 10.18 -24.83
CA ALA A 78 -19.90 8.84 -24.95
C ALA A 78 -19.58 7.95 -23.73
N GLY A 79 -18.37 8.09 -23.15
CA GLY A 79 -18.00 7.38 -21.92
C GLY A 79 -18.84 7.79 -20.70
N LEU A 80 -19.16 9.09 -20.58
CA LEU A 80 -20.01 9.60 -19.48
C LEU A 80 -21.48 9.13 -19.61
N ALA A 81 -21.97 8.93 -20.84
CA ALA A 81 -23.33 8.47 -21.12
C ALA A 81 -23.55 6.97 -20.82
N VAL A 82 -22.50 6.14 -20.85
CA VAL A 82 -22.61 4.71 -20.51
C VAL A 82 -22.64 4.49 -18.99
N MET A 83 -22.07 5.41 -18.19
CA MET A 83 -22.09 5.30 -16.72
C MET A 83 -23.44 5.64 -16.07
N THR A 84 -24.36 6.33 -16.76
CA THR A 84 -25.66 6.71 -16.18
C THR A 84 -26.77 5.66 -16.38
N VAL A 85 -26.55 4.64 -17.21
CA VAL A 85 -27.55 3.58 -17.49
C VAL A 85 -27.27 2.26 -16.73
N GLY A 86 -26.09 2.12 -16.12
CA GLY A 86 -25.67 0.87 -15.44
C GLY A 86 -26.29 0.60 -14.05
N SER A 87 -27.00 1.54 -13.45
CA SER A 87 -27.46 1.43 -12.04
C SER A 87 -28.82 0.75 -11.84
N ALA A 88 -29.43 0.16 -12.88
CA ALA A 88 -30.81 -0.32 -12.82
C ALA A 88 -30.99 -1.84 -12.68
N MET A 89 -29.92 -2.63 -12.46
CA MET A 89 -30.05 -4.09 -12.32
C MET A 89 -29.24 -4.67 -11.16
N THR A 90 -29.73 -4.45 -9.93
CA THR A 90 -29.36 -5.29 -8.78
C THR A 90 -30.56 -6.16 -8.40
N PRO A 91 -30.46 -7.50 -8.43
CA PRO A 91 -31.54 -8.38 -7.98
C PRO A 91 -31.66 -8.32 -6.45
N SER A 92 -32.86 -8.01 -5.98
CA SER A 92 -33.28 -8.07 -4.58
C SER A 92 -33.36 -9.51 -4.10
N VAL A 93 -32.55 -9.88 -3.11
CA VAL A 93 -32.62 -11.17 -2.41
C VAL A 93 -33.77 -11.13 -1.39
N PRO A 94 -34.75 -12.04 -1.45
CA PRO A 94 -35.75 -12.18 -0.39
C PRO A 94 -35.13 -12.93 0.80
N THR A 95 -35.23 -12.36 2.00
CA THR A 95 -34.86 -13.07 3.23
C THR A 95 -36.16 -13.63 3.82
N ASP A 96 -36.42 -14.91 3.55
CA ASP A 96 -37.45 -15.67 4.24
C ASP A 96 -36.91 -16.18 5.58
N THR A 97 -37.85 -16.23 6.53
CA THR A 97 -37.69 -16.62 7.92
C THR A 97 -37.51 -18.14 8.06
N ALA A 98 -36.57 -18.59 8.90
CA ALA A 98 -36.68 -19.88 9.60
C ALA A 98 -35.83 -19.90 10.87
N ALA A 99 -36.46 -20.37 11.94
CA ALA A 99 -36.01 -20.41 13.32
C ALA A 99 -35.00 -21.53 13.62
N ALA A 100 -34.24 -21.37 14.71
CA ALA A 100 -33.85 -22.45 15.60
C ALA A 100 -33.67 -21.94 17.04
N ASP A 101 -34.26 -22.69 17.96
CA ASP A 101 -34.35 -22.61 19.42
C ASP A 101 -33.11 -22.16 20.21
N ALA A 102 -33.33 -21.40 21.30
CA ALA A 102 -33.34 -21.97 22.66
C ALA A 102 -33.66 -20.91 23.74
N ALA A 103 -34.79 -21.14 24.43
CA ALA A 103 -35.07 -20.92 25.85
C ALA A 103 -34.49 -19.69 26.60
N GLN A 104 -35.38 -18.82 27.10
CA GLN A 104 -35.61 -18.71 28.55
C GLN A 104 -36.93 -17.98 28.90
N THR A 105 -37.84 -18.78 29.48
CA THR A 105 -38.63 -18.50 30.68
C THR A 105 -39.73 -17.43 30.67
N SER A 106 -40.96 -17.94 30.61
CA SER A 106 -42.23 -17.27 30.91
C SER A 106 -42.43 -16.94 32.39
N ALA A 107 -43.01 -15.76 32.67
CA ALA A 107 -44.05 -15.46 33.69
C ALA A 107 -44.32 -13.94 33.60
N ALA A 108 -45.53 -13.36 33.59
CA ALA A 108 -46.83 -13.84 34.00
C ALA A 108 -47.96 -13.09 33.25
N ARG A 109 -49.02 -13.86 32.98
CA ARG A 109 -50.45 -13.56 32.82
C ARG A 109 -50.93 -12.31 33.59
N THR A 110 -51.79 -11.48 32.97
CA THR A 110 -53.15 -11.01 33.41
C THR A 110 -53.69 -10.07 32.32
N THR A 111 -54.51 -10.51 31.38
CA THR A 111 -55.99 -10.36 31.32
C THR A 111 -56.51 -8.99 31.75
N SER A 112 -57.08 -8.20 30.81
CA SER A 112 -58.45 -7.65 30.87
C SER A 112 -58.66 -6.56 29.79
N ALA A 113 -59.46 -6.89 28.77
CA ALA A 113 -60.38 -5.94 28.17
C ALA A 113 -61.59 -5.79 29.13
N PRO A 114 -62.38 -4.69 29.13
CA PRO A 114 -63.41 -4.57 28.09
C PRO A 114 -63.87 -3.14 27.69
N THR A 115 -64.44 -3.09 26.48
CA THR A 115 -65.71 -2.44 26.11
C THR A 115 -65.89 -0.91 26.23
N SER A 116 -66.03 -0.33 25.04
CA SER A 116 -66.66 0.94 24.69
C SER A 116 -68.05 1.12 25.33
N ARG A 117 -68.31 2.29 25.91
CA ARG A 117 -69.68 2.76 26.15
C ARG A 117 -69.81 4.22 25.77
N SER A 118 -70.54 4.44 24.68
CA SER A 118 -71.11 5.72 24.27
C SER A 118 -72.17 6.13 25.29
N THR A 119 -72.13 7.37 25.78
CA THR A 119 -73.22 7.95 26.58
C THR A 119 -73.33 9.44 26.25
N SER A 120 -74.57 9.79 25.94
CA SER A 120 -75.10 11.05 25.43
C SER A 120 -75.00 12.24 26.39
N ALA A 121 -75.00 13.43 25.77
CA ALA A 121 -75.06 14.77 26.34
C ALA A 121 -76.19 15.01 27.37
N PRO A 122 -76.08 16.10 28.15
CA PRO A 122 -77.07 17.16 27.95
C PRO A 122 -76.56 18.62 28.08
N ALA A 123 -77.27 19.49 27.36
CA ALA A 123 -77.69 20.85 27.71
C ALA A 123 -76.64 21.94 28.09
N GLU A 124 -76.21 22.65 27.05
CA GLU A 124 -76.25 24.11 26.87
C GLU A 124 -76.30 25.04 28.11
N ARG A 125 -75.19 25.74 28.32
CA ARG A 125 -75.14 27.07 28.95
C ARG A 125 -74.40 27.99 27.97
N PRO A 126 -74.84 29.24 27.75
CA PRO A 126 -74.10 30.17 26.88
C PRO A 126 -72.81 30.58 27.59
N PHE A 127 -71.71 29.91 27.25
CA PHE A 127 -70.37 30.31 27.63
C PHE A 127 -69.97 31.48 26.73
N VAL A 128 -69.79 32.66 27.33
CA VAL A 128 -69.20 33.82 26.67
C VAL A 128 -67.78 33.42 26.27
N ALA A 129 -67.54 33.23 24.98
CA ALA A 129 -66.25 32.85 24.44
C ALA A 129 -65.21 33.93 24.77
N ALA A 130 -64.32 33.63 25.72
CA ALA A 130 -63.07 34.38 25.85
C ALA A 130 -62.30 34.26 24.53
N PRO A 131 -61.63 35.31 24.04
CA PRO A 131 -60.82 35.22 22.83
C PRO A 131 -59.76 34.14 23.06
N THR A 132 -59.88 33.02 22.35
CA THR A 132 -58.82 32.05 22.25
C THR A 132 -57.66 32.75 21.55
N THR A 133 -56.67 33.18 22.31
CA THR A 133 -55.36 33.51 21.76
C THR A 133 -54.84 32.22 21.14
N THR A 134 -54.92 32.12 19.82
CA THR A 134 -54.23 31.11 19.02
C THR A 134 -52.75 31.27 19.32
N THR A 135 -52.25 30.49 20.27
CA THR A 135 -50.81 30.37 20.55
C THR A 135 -50.16 29.93 19.24
N ALA A 136 -49.36 30.81 18.64
CA ALA A 136 -48.54 30.45 17.49
C ALA A 136 -47.69 29.23 17.89
N PRO A 137 -47.64 28.16 17.06
CA PRO A 137 -46.82 27.00 17.38
C PRO A 137 -45.38 27.46 17.58
N SER A 138 -44.77 27.07 18.71
CA SER A 138 -43.35 27.32 18.93
C SER A 138 -42.56 26.72 17.76
N PRO A 139 -41.56 27.43 17.19
CA PRO A 139 -40.76 26.88 16.12
C PRO A 139 -40.09 25.60 16.62
N VAL A 140 -40.30 24.49 15.91
CA VAL A 140 -39.60 23.24 16.17
C VAL A 140 -38.14 23.47 15.82
N LEU A 141 -37.25 23.47 16.84
CA LEU A 141 -35.82 23.58 16.58
C LEU A 141 -35.33 22.35 15.80
N PRO A 142 -34.40 22.53 14.83
CA PRO A 142 -33.76 21.39 14.18
C PRO A 142 -33.02 20.54 15.22
N PRO A 143 -32.88 19.22 14.97
CA PRO A 143 -32.11 18.35 15.85
C PRO A 143 -30.67 18.83 15.94
N ALA A 144 -30.10 18.82 17.15
CA ALA A 144 -28.70 19.18 17.37
C ALA A 144 -27.76 18.20 16.64
N PRO A 145 -26.62 18.67 16.11
CA PRO A 145 -25.68 17.81 15.44
C PRO A 145 -24.99 16.85 16.42
N VAL A 146 -24.56 15.71 15.91
CA VAL A 146 -23.80 14.68 16.63
C VAL A 146 -22.51 14.41 15.87
N LEU A 147 -21.41 14.41 16.61
CA LEU A 147 -20.10 13.99 16.14
C LEU A 147 -19.53 13.03 17.18
N ALA A 148 -19.17 11.82 16.75
CA ALA A 148 -18.39 10.89 17.54
C ALA A 148 -17.15 10.48 16.75
N MET A 149 -16.04 10.31 17.46
CA MET A 149 -14.77 9.88 16.89
C MET A 149 -14.23 8.67 17.63
N THR A 150 -13.64 7.75 16.88
CA THR A 150 -12.97 6.56 17.41
C THR A 150 -11.50 6.60 16.98
N CYS A 151 -10.60 6.60 17.95
CA CYS A 151 -9.19 6.46 17.66
C CYS A 151 -8.84 4.99 17.37
N PRO A 152 -8.02 4.70 16.34
CA PRO A 152 -7.45 3.38 16.20
C PRO A 152 -6.57 3.06 17.41
N SER A 153 -6.54 1.78 17.79
CA SER A 153 -5.63 1.28 18.82
C SER A 153 -4.19 1.63 18.43
N GLY A 154 -3.43 2.17 19.38
CA GLY A 154 -2.04 2.57 19.15
C GLY A 154 -1.16 1.46 18.57
N GLY A 155 -0.07 1.84 17.91
CA GLY A 155 0.81 0.87 17.22
C GLY A 155 2.06 1.52 16.63
N THR A 156 2.57 0.94 15.54
CA THR A 156 3.73 1.46 14.79
C THR A 156 3.36 2.21 13.51
N ASN A 157 2.08 2.53 13.33
CA ASN A 157 1.59 3.25 12.16
C ASN A 157 1.73 4.76 12.38
N ALA A 158 2.49 5.46 11.54
CA ALA A 158 2.58 6.92 11.60
C ALA A 158 1.36 7.61 10.96
N SER A 159 0.58 6.86 10.16
CA SER A 159 -0.53 7.36 9.35
C SER A 159 -1.87 6.68 9.74
N PRO A 160 -2.46 7.00 10.90
CA PRO A 160 -3.76 6.47 11.28
C PRO A 160 -4.90 7.01 10.41
N VAL A 161 -5.98 6.23 10.35
CA VAL A 161 -7.30 6.68 9.92
C VAL A 161 -8.20 6.64 11.15
N TYR A 162 -8.86 7.76 11.43
CA TYR A 162 -9.82 7.88 12.53
C TYR A 162 -11.16 7.31 12.08
N GLY A 163 -11.90 6.72 13.01
CA GLY A 163 -13.31 6.40 12.80
C GLY A 163 -14.17 7.60 13.16
N GLN A 164 -15.25 7.81 12.43
CA GLN A 164 -16.18 8.90 12.68
C GLN A 164 -17.63 8.46 12.50
N GLN A 165 -18.52 9.05 13.29
CA GLN A 165 -19.96 8.99 13.14
C GLN A 165 -20.49 10.42 13.22
N ILE A 166 -21.10 10.88 12.14
CA ILE A 166 -21.59 12.25 12.00
C ILE A 166 -23.08 12.20 11.68
N SER A 167 -23.86 12.99 12.40
CA SER A 167 -25.27 13.24 12.10
C SER A 167 -25.53 14.73 12.25
N ALA A 168 -25.69 15.45 11.14
CA ALA A 168 -25.90 16.89 11.12
C ALA A 168 -26.75 17.29 9.92
N THR A 169 -27.44 18.43 10.02
CA THR A 169 -28.20 18.99 8.90
C THR A 169 -27.25 19.75 7.97
N GLY A 170 -27.14 19.30 6.72
CA GLY A 170 -26.23 19.90 5.74
C GLY A 170 -26.70 21.25 5.20
N PRO A 171 -25.78 22.08 4.68
CA PRO A 171 -24.32 21.88 4.71
C PRO A 171 -23.71 22.08 6.10
N PHE A 172 -22.60 21.38 6.40
CA PHE A 172 -21.87 21.55 7.65
C PHE A 172 -20.37 21.45 7.40
N SER A 173 -19.57 22.04 8.28
CA SER A 173 -18.11 21.97 8.23
C SER A 173 -17.56 21.24 9.45
N VAL A 174 -16.40 20.61 9.28
CA VAL A 174 -15.66 19.93 10.35
C VAL A 174 -14.24 20.46 10.35
N THR A 175 -13.79 20.93 11.51
CA THR A 175 -12.38 21.30 11.76
C THR A 175 -11.76 20.26 12.67
N ILE A 176 -10.63 19.68 12.26
CA ILE A 176 -9.86 18.70 13.04
C ILE A 176 -8.50 19.29 13.37
N THR A 177 -8.08 19.17 14.63
CA THR A 177 -6.73 19.45 15.11
C THR A 177 -6.08 18.14 15.54
N TYR A 178 -4.89 17.82 15.03
CA TYR A 178 -4.25 16.51 15.26
C TYR A 178 -3.34 16.46 16.48
N GLY A 179 -3.12 17.58 17.15
CA GLY A 179 -2.31 17.67 18.37
C GLY A 179 -0.81 17.83 18.15
N ASP A 180 -0.34 17.82 16.90
CA ASP A 180 1.05 18.10 16.50
C ASP A 180 1.25 19.51 15.93
N GLY A 181 0.19 20.33 15.95
CA GLY A 181 0.17 21.68 15.40
C GLY A 181 -0.59 21.79 14.07
N ASP A 182 -0.85 20.67 13.40
CA ASP A 182 -1.63 20.66 12.17
C ASP A 182 -3.14 20.69 12.45
N SER A 183 -3.86 21.39 11.58
CA SER A 183 -5.32 21.46 11.59
C SER A 183 -5.88 21.58 10.19
N TYR A 184 -6.96 20.86 9.90
CA TYR A 184 -7.66 20.94 8.63
C TYR A 184 -9.16 21.16 8.84
N THR A 185 -9.76 21.91 7.93
CA THR A 185 -11.20 22.16 7.89
C THR A 185 -11.74 21.73 6.53
N ASP A 186 -12.84 20.98 6.54
CA ASP A 186 -13.51 20.54 5.32
C ASP A 186 -15.04 20.54 5.49
N ASP A 187 -15.76 20.38 4.37
CA ASP A 187 -17.22 20.34 4.30
C ASP A 187 -17.78 18.92 4.14
N ASP A 188 -19.10 18.80 4.20
CA ASP A 188 -19.85 17.54 4.14
C ASP A 188 -19.60 16.72 2.86
N GLN A 189 -19.03 17.32 1.80
CA GLN A 189 -18.75 16.64 0.54
C GLN A 189 -17.38 15.92 0.55
N SER A 190 -16.45 16.31 1.42
CA SER A 190 -15.04 15.87 1.34
C SER A 190 -14.44 15.35 2.66
N LEU A 191 -15.27 15.14 3.69
CA LEU A 191 -14.85 14.77 5.04
C LEU A 191 -13.86 13.60 5.15
N ALA A 192 -13.94 12.61 4.26
CA ALA A 192 -13.06 11.44 4.32
C ALA A 192 -11.56 11.80 4.27
N ALA A 193 -11.20 12.92 3.64
CA ALA A 193 -9.81 13.36 3.52
C ALA A 193 -9.19 13.79 4.86
N ILE A 194 -9.97 14.45 5.73
CA ILE A 194 -9.46 15.01 6.98
C ILE A 194 -9.43 14.01 8.14
N PHE A 195 -10.09 12.86 8.06
CA PHE A 195 -10.00 11.84 9.10
C PHE A 195 -8.81 10.89 8.93
N SER A 196 -7.77 11.34 8.24
CA SER A 196 -6.45 10.69 8.21
C SER A 196 -5.37 11.75 8.40
N HIS A 197 -4.26 11.38 9.04
CA HIS A 197 -3.12 12.27 9.24
C HIS A 197 -1.84 11.47 9.29
N THR A 198 -0.71 12.09 8.95
CA THR A 198 0.62 11.45 9.07
C THR A 198 1.48 12.22 10.04
N TYR A 199 1.80 11.58 11.18
CA TYR A 199 2.63 12.17 12.22
C TYR A 199 4.12 12.05 11.90
N ALA A 200 4.85 13.16 12.03
CA ALA A 200 6.30 13.17 11.78
C ALA A 200 7.12 12.49 12.89
N SER A 201 6.61 12.44 14.12
CA SER A 201 7.33 11.91 15.28
C SER A 201 6.47 10.92 16.07
N PRO A 202 7.06 9.90 16.70
CA PRO A 202 6.34 9.03 17.63
C PRO A 202 5.98 9.81 18.89
N GLY A 203 4.81 9.51 19.45
CA GLY A 203 4.29 10.26 20.58
C GLY A 203 2.83 9.97 20.85
N SER A 204 2.26 10.75 21.76
CA SER A 204 0.84 10.76 22.06
C SER A 204 0.28 12.12 21.68
N TYR A 205 -0.79 12.10 20.88
CA TYR A 205 -1.39 13.25 20.25
C TYR A 205 -2.88 13.30 20.58
N LEU A 206 -3.35 14.46 21.04
CA LEU A 206 -4.75 14.70 21.29
C LEU A 206 -5.41 15.21 20.01
N VAL A 207 -6.26 14.36 19.42
CA VAL A 207 -7.02 14.70 18.21
C VAL A 207 -8.38 15.22 18.65
N ARG A 208 -8.74 16.41 18.18
CA ARG A 208 -10.04 17.04 18.44
C ARG A 208 -10.69 17.41 17.12
N ALA A 209 -11.99 17.16 17.00
CA ALA A 209 -12.79 17.58 15.87
C ALA A 209 -13.99 18.39 16.36
N VAL A 210 -14.30 19.46 15.64
CA VAL A 210 -15.45 20.33 15.88
C VAL A 210 -16.26 20.41 14.59
N LEU A 211 -17.49 19.93 14.64
CA LEU A 211 -18.48 20.08 13.59
C LEU A 211 -19.32 21.33 13.85
N THR A 212 -19.60 22.09 12.80
CA THR A 212 -20.50 23.26 12.82
C THR A 212 -21.53 23.14 11.69
N ASP A 213 -22.81 23.21 12.00
CA ASP A 213 -23.89 23.17 11.00
C ASP A 213 -24.34 24.56 10.51
N VAL A 214 -25.28 24.61 9.55
CA VAL A 214 -25.87 25.86 9.04
C VAL A 214 -26.60 26.71 10.07
N ALA A 215 -27.11 26.08 11.14
CA ALA A 215 -27.80 26.77 12.22
C ALA A 215 -26.81 27.30 13.27
N GLY A 216 -25.50 27.10 13.07
CA GLY A 216 -24.45 27.46 14.01
C GLY A 216 -24.37 26.54 15.23
N GLN A 217 -25.05 25.40 15.20
CA GLN A 217 -24.92 24.39 16.24
C GLN A 217 -23.60 23.64 16.08
N THR A 218 -22.99 23.27 17.20
CA THR A 218 -21.70 22.59 17.20
C THR A 218 -21.74 21.27 17.95
N ALA A 219 -20.95 20.32 17.47
CA ALA A 219 -20.66 19.06 18.14
C ALA A 219 -19.16 18.82 18.14
N ALA A 220 -18.61 18.32 19.23
CA ALA A 220 -17.18 18.05 19.36
C ALA A 220 -16.94 16.60 19.75
N ALA A 221 -15.87 16.01 19.20
CA ALA A 221 -15.38 14.70 19.59
C ALA A 221 -13.87 14.71 19.66
N GLU A 222 -13.32 13.92 20.57
CA GLU A 222 -11.89 13.91 20.85
C GLU A 222 -11.42 12.50 21.16
N CYS A 223 -10.20 12.21 20.76
CA CYS A 223 -9.55 10.96 21.14
C CYS A 223 -8.03 11.15 21.18
N THR A 224 -7.36 10.31 21.97
CA THR A 224 -5.90 10.34 22.08
C THR A 224 -5.31 9.24 21.23
N TYR A 225 -4.50 9.61 20.24
CA TYR A 225 -3.76 8.67 19.41
C TYR A 225 -2.33 8.55 19.92
N ALA A 226 -1.84 7.33 20.08
CA ALA A 226 -0.45 7.09 20.48
C ALA A 226 0.20 6.10 19.53
N TRP A 227 1.40 6.44 19.05
CA TRP A 227 2.18 5.54 18.22
C TRP A 227 3.66 5.58 18.60
N THR A 228 4.34 4.47 18.33
CA THR A 228 5.76 4.30 18.63
C THR A 228 6.51 3.94 17.36
N ALA A 229 7.73 4.45 17.20
CA ALA A 229 8.56 4.05 16.09
C ALA A 229 8.91 2.55 16.24
N PRO A 230 8.93 1.78 15.14
CA PRO A 230 9.47 0.43 15.17
C PRO A 230 10.87 0.42 15.78
N ALA A 231 11.15 -0.59 16.61
CA ALA A 231 12.51 -0.78 17.11
C ALA A 231 13.49 -0.83 15.92
N PRO A 232 14.66 -0.19 16.02
CA PRO A 232 15.70 -0.33 15.02
C PRO A 232 15.95 -1.81 14.76
N ARG A 233 16.04 -2.20 13.49
CA ARG A 233 16.45 -3.57 13.17
C ARG A 233 17.80 -3.82 13.87
N PRO A 234 17.99 -4.96 14.56
CA PRO A 234 19.29 -5.30 15.11
C PRO A 234 20.35 -5.15 14.03
N ALA A 235 21.48 -4.52 14.37
CA ALA A 235 22.60 -4.48 13.45
C ALA A 235 22.94 -5.92 13.02
N PRO A 236 23.26 -6.17 11.74
CA PRO A 236 23.72 -7.49 11.32
C PRO A 236 24.88 -7.91 12.23
N ALA A 237 24.85 -9.16 12.69
CA ALA A 237 25.95 -9.70 13.47
C ALA A 237 27.27 -9.47 12.72
N PRO A 238 28.37 -9.12 13.42
CA PRO A 238 29.66 -8.99 12.77
C PRO A 238 29.95 -10.26 11.96
N ALA A 239 30.35 -10.08 10.69
CA ALA A 239 30.72 -11.20 9.85
C ALA A 239 31.78 -12.04 10.59
N PRO A 240 31.71 -13.39 10.52
CA PRO A 240 32.71 -14.24 11.14
C PRO A 240 34.09 -13.78 10.67
N ALA A 241 34.97 -13.47 11.62
CA ALA A 241 36.36 -13.15 11.32
C ALA A 241 36.91 -14.28 10.43
N SER A 242 37.54 -13.92 9.30
CA SER A 242 38.22 -14.89 8.46
C SER A 242 39.11 -15.73 9.36
N ALA A 243 38.91 -17.05 9.34
CA ALA A 243 39.83 -17.96 10.02
C ALA A 243 41.24 -17.60 9.56
N PRO A 244 42.23 -17.57 10.48
CA PRO A 244 43.61 -17.38 10.07
C PRO A 244 43.89 -18.38 8.95
N ALA A 245 44.38 -17.89 7.81
CA ALA A 245 44.86 -18.75 6.75
C ALA A 245 45.74 -19.83 7.43
N PRO A 246 45.59 -21.12 7.09
CA PRO A 246 46.40 -22.15 7.69
C PRO A 246 47.85 -21.67 7.59
N ALA A 247 48.47 -21.45 8.75
CA ALA A 247 49.90 -21.36 8.80
C ALA A 247 50.34 -22.66 8.13
N VAL A 248 50.87 -22.54 6.92
CA VAL A 248 51.64 -23.59 6.29
C VAL A 248 52.64 -23.97 7.35
N GLY A 249 52.36 -25.07 8.03
CA GLY A 249 53.33 -25.72 8.88
C GLY A 249 54.56 -25.85 8.00
N GLY A 250 55.70 -25.42 8.55
CA GLY A 250 57.00 -25.74 8.00
C GLY A 250 57.14 -27.26 7.95
N GLY A 251 56.57 -27.86 6.91
CA GLY A 251 56.90 -29.18 6.43
C GLY A 251 58.25 -29.02 5.77
N SER A 252 59.28 -29.41 6.53
CA SER A 252 60.62 -29.77 6.08
C SER A 252 61.02 -29.17 4.74
N SER A 253 61.75 -28.05 4.81
CA SER A 253 62.85 -27.84 3.88
C SER A 253 63.81 -29.02 4.08
N SER A 254 63.54 -30.15 3.43
CA SER A 254 64.60 -31.04 3.01
C SER A 254 65.56 -30.14 2.27
N GLY A 255 66.71 -29.89 2.88
CA GLY A 255 67.70 -29.00 2.31
C GLY A 255 67.96 -29.46 0.88
N SER A 256 67.54 -28.65 -0.08
CA SER A 256 68.33 -28.46 -1.27
C SER A 256 69.62 -27.81 -0.78
N SER A 257 70.46 -28.58 -0.09
CA SER A 257 71.90 -28.38 -0.16
C SER A 257 72.16 -28.12 -1.63
N SER A 258 72.65 -26.94 -1.96
CA SER A 258 72.93 -26.53 -3.32
C SER A 258 74.01 -27.45 -3.86
N VAL A 259 73.62 -28.63 -4.32
CA VAL A 259 74.50 -29.60 -4.92
C VAL A 259 74.93 -28.95 -6.23
N TYR A 260 76.21 -28.58 -6.32
CA TYR A 260 76.76 -27.96 -7.50
C TYR A 260 77.74 -28.93 -8.15
N TYR A 261 77.40 -29.37 -9.35
CA TYR A 261 78.33 -30.13 -10.19
C TYR A 261 79.05 -29.17 -11.13
N GLN A 262 80.36 -29.35 -11.26
CA GLN A 262 81.15 -28.54 -12.19
C GLN A 262 80.91 -28.98 -13.64
N ASN A 263 80.89 -30.29 -13.89
CA ASN A 263 80.76 -30.94 -15.20
C ASN A 263 80.09 -32.34 -15.08
N CYS A 264 79.80 -32.98 -16.22
CA CYS A 264 79.20 -34.31 -16.26
C CYS A 264 80.07 -35.41 -15.62
N ASP A 265 81.40 -35.25 -15.60
CA ASP A 265 82.29 -36.19 -14.91
C ASP A 265 82.04 -36.18 -13.40
N ALA A 266 81.83 -35.00 -12.80
CA ALA A 266 81.47 -34.89 -11.40
C ALA A 266 80.09 -35.50 -11.09
N VAL A 267 79.13 -35.37 -12.01
CA VAL A 267 77.79 -35.99 -11.89
C VAL A 267 77.90 -37.51 -11.92
N ARG A 268 78.69 -38.07 -12.85
CA ARG A 268 78.94 -39.52 -12.95
C ARG A 268 79.73 -40.07 -11.79
N ALA A 269 80.77 -39.36 -11.34
CA ALA A 269 81.58 -39.75 -10.19
C ALA A 269 80.75 -39.78 -8.90
N ALA A 270 79.74 -38.91 -8.80
CA ALA A 270 78.75 -38.92 -7.71
C ALA A 270 77.68 -40.01 -7.87
N GLY A 271 77.66 -40.76 -8.98
CA GLY A 271 76.64 -41.77 -9.28
C GLY A 271 75.25 -41.19 -9.60
N ALA A 272 75.18 -39.90 -9.93
CA ALA A 272 73.94 -39.17 -10.16
C ALA A 272 73.59 -39.02 -11.66
N ALA A 273 74.30 -39.71 -12.55
CA ALA A 273 74.03 -39.70 -13.99
C ALA A 273 73.17 -40.91 -14.41
N PRO A 274 72.20 -40.74 -15.33
CA PRO A 274 71.77 -39.48 -15.94
C PRO A 274 71.03 -38.57 -14.94
N ILE A 275 71.27 -37.25 -15.02
CA ILE A 275 70.65 -36.24 -14.14
C ILE A 275 69.49 -35.57 -14.84
N TYR A 276 68.32 -35.47 -14.22
CA TYR A 276 67.10 -34.99 -14.88
C TYR A 276 66.77 -33.54 -14.54
N ALA A 277 66.05 -32.87 -15.45
CA ALA A 277 65.53 -31.53 -15.20
C ALA A 277 64.62 -31.51 -13.95
N GLY A 278 65.06 -30.78 -12.92
CA GLY A 278 64.40 -30.72 -11.61
C GLY A 278 65.18 -31.43 -10.50
N ASP A 279 66.18 -32.24 -10.83
CA ASP A 279 67.05 -32.86 -9.83
C ASP A 279 67.97 -31.81 -9.16
N PRO A 280 68.32 -32.00 -7.89
CA PRO A 280 69.23 -31.10 -7.19
C PRO A 280 70.59 -31.04 -7.88
N GLY A 281 70.94 -29.86 -8.37
CA GLY A 281 72.21 -29.62 -9.07
C GLY A 281 72.17 -29.77 -10.58
N PHE A 282 71.01 -30.09 -11.16
CA PHE A 282 70.81 -30.01 -12.61
C PHE A 282 71.08 -28.59 -13.12
N GLN A 283 71.82 -28.49 -14.22
CA GLN A 283 72.06 -27.25 -14.95
C GLN A 283 71.86 -27.52 -16.43
N ALA A 284 71.24 -26.60 -17.17
CA ALA A 284 70.98 -26.74 -18.60
C ALA A 284 72.24 -26.97 -19.45
N LYS A 285 73.44 -26.71 -18.90
CA LYS A 285 74.72 -27.01 -19.55
C LYS A 285 75.04 -28.52 -19.64
N PHE A 286 74.34 -29.35 -18.87
CA PHE A 286 74.52 -30.80 -18.84
C PHE A 286 73.66 -31.53 -19.87
N ASP A 287 72.61 -30.87 -20.32
CA ASP A 287 71.64 -31.33 -21.31
C ASP A 287 71.96 -30.61 -22.62
N ARG A 288 72.74 -31.27 -23.47
CA ARG A 288 73.31 -30.65 -24.68
C ARG A 288 72.28 -30.50 -25.79
N ASP A 289 71.32 -31.41 -25.86
CA ASP A 289 70.29 -31.48 -26.88
C ASP A 289 68.93 -30.92 -26.41
N GLY A 290 68.77 -30.66 -25.12
CA GLY A 290 67.65 -29.94 -24.52
C GLY A 290 66.44 -30.82 -24.24
N ASP A 291 66.62 -32.13 -24.08
CA ASP A 291 65.53 -33.10 -23.91
C ASP A 291 65.10 -33.29 -22.44
N GLY A 292 65.80 -32.64 -21.51
CA GLY A 292 65.56 -32.71 -20.07
C GLY A 292 66.35 -33.82 -19.36
N VAL A 293 67.22 -34.54 -20.07
CA VAL A 293 68.17 -35.52 -19.53
C VAL A 293 69.58 -34.98 -19.70
N GLY A 294 70.34 -34.97 -18.62
CA GLY A 294 71.71 -34.45 -18.60
C GLY A 294 72.73 -35.57 -18.40
N CYS A 295 73.88 -35.42 -19.06
CA CYS A 295 75.03 -36.29 -18.91
C CYS A 295 74.79 -37.77 -19.26
N GLU A 296 73.89 -38.07 -20.20
CA GLU A 296 73.53 -39.43 -20.62
C GLU A 296 74.65 -40.23 -21.30
N ASN A 297 75.77 -39.59 -21.69
CA ASN A 297 76.93 -40.25 -22.32
C ASN A 297 78.28 -39.81 -21.76
#